data_AF-A0A1J5CZT6-F1
#
_entry.id   AF-A0A1J5CZT6-F1
#
_cell.length_a   1.000
_cell.length_b   1.000
_cell.length_c   1.000
_cell.angle_alpha   90.00
_cell.angle_beta   90.00
_cell.angle_gamma   90.00
#
_symmetry.space_group_name_H-M   'P 1'
#
loop_
_entity.id
_entity.type
_entity.pdbx_description
1 polymer ?
#
loop_
_entity_poly.entity_id
_entity_poly.type
_entity_poly.pdbx_seq_one_letter_code
_entity_poly.pdbx_strand_id
1 'polypeptide(L)'
;MALREGRYEDAATLFVEQGEIDAALNARHRQVELCADAWSRIDVSRAAYRLSLEHHHDRTVALGLELAQALVDWVGSAKLNDERDRNVLLEAAELCRAAGQLERCGDLLREAGQPRKAAEVFEEVGCVEKMDLAYLEDELGRGVDAQREAWIKKFEDAKLFGDLLGARRAIEAATKLPDPPLALVELHDTFMRSMPTNHDVRLEIDGWGRINLLFGDWLTVGRAEDAHITLLAQGVSRRHVRLVRTDAGVFVEDLGSKHGTDLDGEGCSERTPLAKKGTLGVGPNCRLRFERQETWTLFTLEGVENTLFVWGDRWSSSELPAISAFVQEGCWFLEPTRGLFADGDVVDSPLLLRDGVTLTHGGPPARTILCTLRPRPNDRA
;
A
#
# COMPACT_ATOMS: atom_id res chain seq x y z
N MET A 1 -54.63 12.48 19.12
CA MET A 1 -53.77 13.66 19.38
C MET A 1 -52.42 13.51 18.67
N ALA A 2 -51.67 12.42 18.90
CA ALA A 2 -50.40 12.12 18.22
C ALA A 2 -50.46 12.15 16.67
N LEU A 3 -51.46 11.54 16.04
CA LEU A 3 -51.64 11.60 14.56
C LEU A 3 -51.82 13.03 14.02
N ARG A 4 -52.48 13.92 14.78
CA ARG A 4 -52.70 15.32 14.38
C ARG A 4 -51.43 16.18 14.53
N GLU A 5 -50.47 15.71 15.31
CA GLU A 5 -49.18 16.37 15.55
C GLU A 5 -48.05 15.78 14.68
N GLY A 6 -48.37 14.84 13.78
CA GLY A 6 -47.36 14.17 12.94
C GLY A 6 -46.47 13.18 13.69
N ARG A 7 -46.81 12.81 14.93
CA ARG A 7 -46.09 11.84 15.75
C ARG A 7 -46.60 10.42 15.48
N TYR A 8 -46.33 9.92 14.27
CA TYR A 8 -46.84 8.64 13.79
C TYR A 8 -46.26 7.43 14.53
N GLU A 9 -45.02 7.53 15.03
CA GLU A 9 -44.41 6.50 15.86
C GLU A 9 -45.14 6.34 17.20
N ASP A 10 -45.33 7.43 17.94
CA ASP A 10 -46.10 7.44 19.18
C ASP A 10 -47.55 6.94 18.96
N ALA A 11 -48.16 7.34 17.84
CA ALA A 11 -49.49 6.87 17.47
C ALA A 11 -49.52 5.36 17.23
N ALA A 12 -48.55 4.81 16.50
CA ALA A 12 -48.46 3.38 16.25
C ALA A 12 -48.31 2.58 17.55
N THR A 13 -47.46 3.03 18.48
CA THR A 13 -47.29 2.39 19.80
C THR A 13 -48.60 2.37 20.59
N LEU A 14 -49.32 3.48 20.64
CA LEU A 14 -50.61 3.56 21.31
C LEU A 14 -51.67 2.63 20.69
N PHE A 15 -51.69 2.50 19.36
CA PHE A 15 -52.60 1.57 18.68
C PHE A 15 -52.26 0.11 19.01
N VAL A 16 -50.98 -0.25 19.08
CA VAL A 16 -50.54 -1.60 19.51
C VAL A 16 -50.98 -1.89 20.95
N GLU A 17 -50.80 -0.94 21.88
CA GLU A 17 -51.26 -1.08 23.28
C GLU A 17 -52.79 -1.27 23.39
N GLN A 18 -53.54 -0.73 22.44
CA GLN A 18 -55.00 -0.86 22.35
C GLN A 18 -55.45 -2.10 21.56
N GLY A 19 -54.52 -2.88 21.00
CA GLY A 19 -54.82 -4.05 20.16
C GLY A 19 -55.29 -3.70 18.74
N GLU A 20 -55.19 -2.45 18.31
CA GLU A 20 -55.61 -1.96 16.99
C GLU A 20 -54.47 -2.08 15.96
N ILE A 21 -54.11 -3.30 15.57
CA ILE A 21 -52.93 -3.55 14.72
C ILE A 21 -53.06 -2.91 13.33
N ASP A 22 -54.24 -2.94 12.71
CA ASP A 22 -54.50 -2.25 11.43
C ASP A 22 -54.20 -0.74 11.52
N ALA A 23 -54.63 -0.10 12.61
CA ALA A 23 -54.41 1.32 12.83
C ALA A 23 -52.91 1.62 13.05
N ALA A 24 -52.21 0.74 13.77
CA ALA A 24 -50.77 0.82 13.95
C ALA A 24 -50.00 0.69 12.62
N LEU A 25 -50.36 -0.28 11.78
CA LEU A 25 -49.74 -0.48 10.46
C LEU A 25 -50.01 0.69 9.52
N ASN A 26 -51.23 1.24 9.53
CA ASN A 26 -51.56 2.43 8.74
C ASN A 26 -50.80 3.68 9.20
N ALA A 27 -50.59 3.84 10.52
CA ALA A 27 -49.76 4.91 11.06
C ALA A 27 -48.30 4.77 10.60
N ARG A 28 -47.74 3.54 10.62
CA ARG A 28 -46.39 3.27 10.10
C ARG A 28 -46.29 3.49 8.60
N HIS A 29 -47.27 3.09 7.79
CA HIS A 29 -47.28 3.36 6.36
C HIS A 29 -47.26 4.87 6.07
N ARG A 30 -48.07 5.65 6.79
CA ARG A 30 -48.05 7.11 6.67
C ARG A 30 -46.72 7.72 7.11
N GLN A 31 -46.05 7.12 8.10
CA GLN A 31 -44.71 7.54 8.52
C GLN A 31 -43.67 7.31 7.40
N VAL A 32 -43.75 6.19 6.65
CA VAL A 32 -42.86 5.93 5.50
C VAL A 32 -42.99 7.04 4.44
N GLU A 33 -44.21 7.44 4.09
CA GLU A 33 -44.46 8.50 3.10
C GLU A 33 -43.87 9.86 3.49
N LEU A 34 -43.68 10.10 4.79
CA LEU A 34 -43.18 11.36 5.33
C LEU A 34 -41.67 11.36 5.61
N CYS A 35 -41.02 10.20 5.55
CA CYS A 35 -39.58 10.10 5.76
C CYS A 35 -38.84 10.85 4.63
N ALA A 36 -37.88 11.68 5.03
CA ALA A 36 -37.12 12.52 4.11
C ALA A 36 -36.08 11.72 3.31
N ASP A 37 -35.42 10.76 3.96
CA ASP A 37 -34.38 9.92 3.37
C ASP A 37 -34.82 8.46 3.25
N ALA A 38 -34.16 7.72 2.36
CA ALA A 38 -34.54 6.35 2.03
C ALA A 38 -34.17 5.32 3.11
N TRP A 39 -33.17 5.58 3.96
CA TRP A 39 -32.84 4.66 5.05
C TRP A 39 -33.87 4.74 6.18
N SER A 40 -34.31 5.95 6.54
CA SER A 40 -35.43 6.13 7.47
C SER A 40 -36.71 5.45 6.99
N ARG A 41 -36.99 5.47 5.67
CA ARG A 41 -38.10 4.70 5.08
C ARG A 41 -37.94 3.20 5.32
N ILE A 42 -36.75 2.66 5.10
CA ILE A 42 -36.43 1.25 5.35
C ILE A 42 -36.66 0.88 6.82
N ASP A 43 -36.17 1.68 7.77
CA ASP A 43 -36.30 1.37 9.20
C ASP A 43 -37.77 1.37 9.66
N VAL A 44 -38.58 2.31 9.16
CA VAL A 44 -40.03 2.32 9.43
C VAL A 44 -40.73 1.14 8.76
N SER A 45 -40.36 0.76 7.54
CA SER A 45 -40.88 -0.42 6.85
C SER A 45 -40.51 -1.73 7.57
N ARG A 46 -39.28 -1.84 8.11
CA ARG A 46 -38.86 -2.96 8.97
C ARG A 46 -39.72 -3.06 10.23
N ALA A 47 -40.01 -1.92 10.86
CA ALA A 47 -40.89 -1.89 12.04
C ALA A 47 -42.32 -2.32 11.71
N ALA A 48 -42.86 -1.88 10.57
CA ALA A 48 -44.19 -2.31 10.10
C ALA A 48 -44.23 -3.81 9.78
N TYR A 49 -43.23 -4.34 9.09
CA TYR A 49 -43.12 -5.77 8.79
C TYR A 49 -43.01 -6.61 10.06
N ARG A 50 -42.13 -6.22 11.01
CA ARG A 50 -41.97 -6.93 12.29
C ARG A 50 -43.28 -6.97 13.08
N LEU A 51 -43.98 -5.84 13.16
CA LEU A 51 -45.29 -5.77 13.81
C LEU A 51 -46.30 -6.71 13.13
N SER A 52 -46.34 -6.74 11.80
CA SER A 52 -47.23 -7.65 11.07
C SER A 52 -46.90 -9.12 11.34
N LEU A 53 -45.62 -9.46 11.44
CA LEU A 53 -45.12 -10.81 11.70
C LEU A 53 -45.45 -11.29 13.13
N GLU A 54 -45.22 -10.45 14.14
CA GLU A 54 -45.51 -10.73 15.56
C GLU A 54 -47.00 -11.01 15.80
N HIS A 55 -47.87 -10.39 15.00
CA HIS A 55 -49.31 -10.52 15.11
C HIS A 55 -49.95 -11.40 14.03
N HIS A 56 -49.15 -12.11 13.22
CA HIS A 56 -49.62 -12.97 12.12
C HIS A 56 -50.63 -12.30 11.17
N HIS A 57 -50.40 -11.03 10.85
CA HIS A 57 -51.33 -10.21 10.08
C HIS A 57 -51.37 -10.60 8.60
N ASP A 58 -52.53 -10.44 7.97
CA ASP A 58 -52.81 -10.77 6.57
C ASP A 58 -51.88 -10.02 5.59
N ARG A 59 -51.40 -8.84 5.99
CA ARG A 59 -50.54 -7.96 5.18
C ARG A 59 -49.06 -8.34 5.26
N THR A 60 -48.68 -9.34 6.05
CA THR A 60 -47.27 -9.71 6.30
C THR A 60 -46.50 -9.96 5.00
N VAL A 61 -47.08 -10.71 4.07
CA VAL A 61 -46.45 -11.00 2.77
C VAL A 61 -46.27 -9.73 1.94
N ALA A 62 -47.30 -8.87 1.87
CA ALA A 62 -47.25 -7.62 1.10
C ALA A 62 -46.21 -6.65 1.68
N LEU A 63 -46.21 -6.46 3.00
CA LEU A 63 -45.24 -5.59 3.70
C LEU A 63 -43.81 -6.12 3.56
N GLY A 64 -43.61 -7.44 3.59
CA GLY A 64 -42.31 -8.06 3.34
C GLY A 64 -41.78 -7.78 1.93
N LEU A 65 -42.63 -7.86 0.91
CA LEU A 65 -42.25 -7.54 -0.46
C LEU A 65 -42.00 -6.04 -0.70
N GLU A 66 -42.80 -5.18 -0.07
CA GLU A 66 -42.57 -3.72 -0.10
C GLU A 66 -41.22 -3.37 0.54
N LEU A 67 -40.90 -3.97 1.69
CA LEU A 67 -39.61 -3.82 2.35
C LEU A 67 -38.47 -4.36 1.48
N ALA A 68 -38.62 -5.56 0.90
CA ALA A 68 -37.61 -6.13 0.00
C ALA A 68 -37.31 -5.21 -1.19
N GLN A 69 -38.34 -4.60 -1.80
CA GLN A 69 -38.16 -3.63 -2.88
C GLN A 69 -37.41 -2.39 -2.39
N ALA A 70 -37.78 -1.82 -1.24
CA ALA A 70 -37.11 -0.66 -0.69
C ALA A 70 -35.62 -0.90 -0.41
N LEU A 71 -35.27 -2.10 0.08
CA LEU A 71 -33.88 -2.53 0.28
C LEU A 71 -33.11 -2.60 -1.05
N VAL A 72 -33.70 -3.18 -2.09
CA VAL A 72 -33.09 -3.26 -3.44
C VAL A 72 -32.90 -1.87 -4.04
N ASP A 73 -33.90 -1.00 -3.94
CA ASP A 73 -33.83 0.37 -4.46
C ASP A 73 -32.74 1.19 -3.75
N TRP A 74 -32.58 1.00 -2.44
CA TRP A 74 -31.52 1.62 -1.66
C TRP A 74 -30.14 1.21 -2.16
N VAL A 75 -29.91 -0.09 -2.30
CA VAL A 75 -28.64 -0.64 -2.81
C VAL A 75 -28.33 -0.11 -4.21
N GLY A 76 -29.32 -0.07 -5.11
CA GLY A 76 -29.16 0.47 -6.46
C GLY A 76 -28.82 1.97 -6.49
N SER A 77 -29.36 2.75 -5.56
CA SER A 77 -29.11 4.20 -5.47
C SER A 77 -27.75 4.57 -4.87
N ALA A 78 -27.16 3.69 -4.04
CA ALA A 78 -25.94 3.95 -3.29
C ALA A 78 -24.64 3.81 -4.11
N LYS A 79 -24.69 3.28 -5.35
CA LYS A 79 -23.51 2.90 -6.15
C LYS A 79 -22.52 2.03 -5.34
N LEU A 80 -23.06 0.91 -4.85
CA LEU A 80 -22.43 -0.36 -4.41
C LEU A 80 -20.90 -0.39 -4.36
N ASN A 81 -20.30 -0.65 -3.18
CA ASN A 81 -18.88 -1.02 -3.08
C ASN A 81 -18.47 -1.85 -1.83
N ASP A 82 -19.37 -2.25 -0.91
CA ASP A 82 -18.93 -2.89 0.35
C ASP A 82 -19.86 -4.00 0.90
N GLU A 83 -19.35 -4.76 1.89
CA GLU A 83 -19.99 -5.88 2.60
C GLU A 83 -21.36 -5.55 3.21
N ARG A 84 -21.60 -4.27 3.53
CA ARG A 84 -22.90 -3.78 4.03
C ARG A 84 -24.00 -3.93 2.99
N ASP A 85 -23.72 -3.70 1.72
CA ASP A 85 -24.72 -3.76 0.65
C ASP A 85 -25.13 -5.21 0.36
N ARG A 86 -24.18 -6.16 0.48
CA ARG A 86 -24.48 -7.60 0.40
C ARG A 86 -25.47 -8.03 1.47
N ASN A 87 -25.28 -7.60 2.72
CA ASN A 87 -26.19 -7.93 3.81
C ASN A 87 -27.62 -7.38 3.58
N VAL A 88 -27.75 -6.21 2.97
CA VAL A 88 -29.05 -5.64 2.60
C VAL A 88 -29.76 -6.49 1.52
N LEU A 89 -29.02 -6.96 0.52
CA LEU A 89 -29.56 -7.87 -0.50
C LEU A 89 -29.94 -9.25 0.08
N LEU A 90 -29.19 -9.77 1.06
CA LEU A 90 -29.54 -11.01 1.75
C LEU A 90 -30.85 -10.89 2.52
N GLU A 91 -31.06 -9.77 3.23
CA GLU A 91 -32.34 -9.48 3.91
C GLU A 91 -33.50 -9.42 2.90
N ALA A 92 -33.30 -8.75 1.76
CA ALA A 92 -34.30 -8.71 0.70
C ALA A 92 -34.61 -10.11 0.12
N ALA A 93 -33.60 -10.96 -0.05
CA ALA A 93 -33.77 -12.34 -0.51
C ALA A 93 -34.58 -13.19 0.48
N GLU A 94 -34.31 -13.07 1.79
CA GLU A 94 -35.06 -13.76 2.84
C GLU A 94 -36.55 -13.36 2.85
N LEU A 95 -36.83 -12.06 2.70
CA LEU A 95 -38.19 -11.55 2.57
C LEU A 95 -38.90 -12.11 1.33
N CYS A 96 -38.21 -12.16 0.17
CA CYS A 96 -38.75 -12.79 -1.04
C CYS A 96 -39.01 -14.28 -0.83
N ARG A 97 -38.12 -15.00 -0.13
CA ARG A 97 -38.32 -16.42 0.20
C ARG A 97 -39.54 -16.64 1.08
N ALA A 98 -39.69 -15.84 2.14
CA ALA A 98 -40.85 -15.89 3.04
C ALA A 98 -42.17 -15.59 2.31
N ALA A 99 -42.12 -14.73 1.29
CA ALA A 99 -43.26 -14.41 0.43
C ALA A 99 -43.53 -15.43 -0.69
N GLY A 100 -42.73 -16.50 -0.81
CA GLY A 100 -42.84 -17.50 -1.87
C GLY A 100 -42.35 -17.05 -3.24
N GLN A 101 -41.70 -15.88 -3.33
CA GLN A 101 -41.08 -15.34 -4.55
C GLN A 101 -39.68 -15.96 -4.72
N LEU A 102 -39.63 -17.28 -4.91
CA LEU A 102 -38.39 -18.05 -4.90
C LEU A 102 -37.43 -17.69 -6.05
N GLU A 103 -37.93 -17.46 -7.26
CA GLU A 103 -37.07 -17.06 -8.39
C GLU A 103 -36.37 -15.71 -8.11
N ARG A 104 -37.14 -14.74 -7.58
CA ARG A 104 -36.60 -13.43 -7.18
C ARG A 104 -35.61 -13.55 -6.01
N CYS A 105 -35.87 -14.46 -5.06
CA CYS A 105 -34.93 -14.79 -4.00
C CYS A 105 -33.59 -15.29 -4.57
N GLY A 106 -33.64 -16.21 -5.54
CA GLY A 106 -32.44 -16.72 -6.22
C GLY A 106 -31.65 -15.61 -6.93
N ASP A 107 -32.34 -14.72 -7.65
CA ASP A 107 -31.68 -13.59 -8.33
C ASP A 107 -30.97 -12.67 -7.32
N LEU A 108 -31.63 -12.33 -6.20
CA LEU A 108 -31.04 -11.50 -5.13
C LEU A 108 -29.88 -12.19 -4.41
N LEU A 109 -29.94 -13.50 -4.19
CA LEU A 109 -28.83 -14.28 -3.61
C LEU A 109 -27.60 -14.24 -4.51
N ARG A 110 -27.80 -14.34 -5.83
CA ARG A 110 -26.70 -14.22 -6.80
C ARG A 110 -26.08 -12.83 -6.78
N GLU A 111 -26.91 -11.78 -6.81
CA GLU A 111 -26.46 -10.38 -6.68
C GLU A 111 -25.75 -10.10 -5.34
N ALA A 112 -26.15 -10.76 -4.26
CA ALA A 112 -25.48 -10.69 -2.96
C ALA A 112 -24.16 -11.47 -2.88
N GLY A 113 -23.71 -12.11 -3.97
CA GLY A 113 -22.51 -12.94 -4.01
C GLY A 113 -22.66 -14.28 -3.29
N GLN A 114 -23.86 -14.87 -3.30
CA GLN A 114 -24.15 -16.22 -2.78
C GLN A 114 -24.60 -17.17 -3.91
N PRO A 115 -23.80 -17.40 -4.96
CA PRO A 115 -24.20 -18.18 -6.14
C PRO A 115 -24.59 -19.62 -5.78
N ARG A 116 -23.95 -20.25 -4.80
CA ARG A 116 -24.32 -21.60 -4.34
C ARG A 116 -25.74 -21.67 -3.77
N LYS A 117 -26.11 -20.73 -2.89
CA LYS A 117 -27.46 -20.66 -2.32
C LYS A 117 -28.50 -20.29 -3.37
N ALA A 118 -28.13 -19.44 -4.32
CA ALA A 118 -28.97 -19.11 -5.47
C ALA A 118 -29.28 -20.37 -6.30
N ALA A 119 -28.26 -21.18 -6.59
CA ALA A 119 -28.43 -22.44 -7.33
C ALA A 119 -29.38 -23.42 -6.63
N GLU A 120 -29.26 -23.57 -5.30
CA GLU A 120 -30.18 -24.39 -4.48
C GLU A 120 -31.63 -23.89 -4.59
N VAL A 121 -31.85 -22.57 -4.55
CA VAL A 121 -33.20 -21.98 -4.72
C VAL A 121 -33.71 -22.19 -6.16
N PHE A 122 -32.88 -22.04 -7.18
CA PHE A 122 -33.30 -22.28 -8.56
C PHE A 122 -33.62 -23.75 -8.83
N GLU A 123 -32.95 -24.67 -8.16
CA GLU A 123 -33.28 -26.10 -8.17
C GLU A 123 -34.67 -26.36 -7.58
N GLU A 124 -35.02 -25.74 -6.45
CA GLU A 124 -36.36 -25.84 -5.82
C GLU A 124 -37.49 -25.38 -6.76
N VAL A 125 -37.24 -24.35 -7.59
CA VAL A 125 -38.22 -23.79 -8.54
C VAL A 125 -38.17 -24.49 -9.92
N GLY A 126 -37.16 -25.32 -10.17
CA GLY A 126 -36.95 -26.00 -11.45
C GLY A 126 -36.41 -25.09 -12.57
N CYS A 127 -35.75 -23.97 -12.22
CA CYS A 127 -35.17 -23.03 -13.19
C CYS A 127 -33.75 -23.45 -13.60
N VAL A 128 -33.65 -24.42 -14.52
CA VAL A 128 -32.38 -25.06 -14.92
C VAL A 128 -31.35 -24.04 -15.44
N GLU A 129 -31.75 -23.09 -16.29
CA GLU A 129 -30.82 -22.12 -16.88
C GLU A 129 -30.14 -21.23 -15.83
N LYS A 130 -30.90 -20.74 -14.84
CA LYS A 130 -30.37 -19.91 -13.75
C LYS A 130 -29.55 -20.74 -12.76
N MET A 131 -29.95 -21.98 -12.51
CA MET A 131 -29.21 -22.93 -11.68
C MET A 131 -27.82 -23.21 -12.25
N ASP A 132 -27.72 -23.57 -13.54
CA ASP A 132 -26.44 -23.87 -14.20
C ASP A 132 -25.50 -22.66 -14.19
N LEU A 133 -26.03 -21.47 -14.46
CA LEU A 133 -25.27 -20.23 -14.43
C LEU A 133 -24.76 -19.91 -13.02
N ALA A 134 -25.60 -20.09 -11.99
CA ALA A 134 -25.20 -19.89 -10.60
C ALA A 134 -24.14 -20.91 -10.14
N TYR A 135 -24.21 -22.17 -10.59
CA TYR A 135 -23.14 -23.14 -10.31
C TYR A 135 -21.81 -22.76 -10.97
N LEU A 136 -21.85 -22.29 -12.21
CA LEU A 136 -20.66 -21.78 -12.91
C LEU A 136 -20.01 -20.61 -12.18
N GLU A 137 -20.81 -19.67 -11.67
CA GLU A 137 -20.32 -18.54 -10.87
C GLU A 137 -19.70 -18.98 -9.53
N ASP A 138 -20.31 -19.94 -8.83
CA ASP A 138 -19.74 -20.54 -7.60
C ASP A 138 -18.40 -21.23 -7.88
N GLU A 139 -18.30 -22.01 -8.96
CA GLU A 139 -17.05 -22.66 -9.36
C GLU A 139 -15.94 -21.65 -9.69
N LEU A 140 -16.25 -20.62 -10.49
CA LEU A 140 -15.32 -19.54 -10.81
C LEU A 140 -14.89 -18.78 -9.55
N GLY A 141 -15.83 -18.47 -8.66
CA GLY A 141 -15.59 -17.80 -7.38
C GLY A 141 -14.64 -18.59 -6.48
N ARG A 142 -14.86 -19.91 -6.33
CA ARG A 142 -13.95 -20.79 -5.58
C ARG A 142 -12.54 -20.81 -6.16
N GLY A 143 -12.42 -20.75 -7.49
CA GLY A 143 -11.12 -20.63 -8.16
C GLY A 143 -10.39 -19.34 -7.77
N VAL A 144 -11.11 -18.22 -7.74
CA VAL A 144 -10.58 -16.92 -7.30
C VAL A 144 -10.19 -16.95 -5.82
N ASP A 145 -11.04 -17.52 -4.96
CA ASP A 145 -10.78 -17.64 -3.52
C ASP A 145 -9.53 -18.48 -3.23
N ALA A 146 -9.39 -19.63 -3.90
CA ALA A 146 -8.21 -20.48 -3.79
C ALA A 146 -6.93 -19.76 -4.28
N GLN A 147 -7.01 -19.00 -5.38
CA GLN A 147 -5.90 -18.17 -5.84
C GLN A 147 -5.55 -17.08 -4.83
N ARG A 148 -6.56 -16.43 -4.22
CA ARG A 148 -6.37 -15.39 -3.21
C ARG A 148 -5.66 -15.96 -1.98
N GLU A 149 -6.12 -17.10 -1.47
CA GLU A 149 -5.51 -17.79 -0.33
C GLU A 149 -4.05 -18.19 -0.63
N ALA A 150 -3.77 -18.67 -1.84
CA ALA A 150 -2.41 -18.97 -2.27
C ALA A 150 -1.50 -17.72 -2.29
N TRP A 151 -2.01 -16.56 -2.71
CA TRP A 151 -1.26 -15.30 -2.67
C TRP A 151 -1.05 -14.79 -1.25
N ILE A 152 -2.06 -14.87 -0.38
CA ILE A 152 -1.94 -14.49 1.03
C ILE A 152 -0.88 -15.35 1.72
N LYS A 153 -0.88 -16.66 1.48
CA LYS A 153 0.16 -17.56 2.00
C LYS A 153 1.56 -17.15 1.51
N LYS A 154 1.73 -16.86 0.21
CA LYS A 154 3.01 -16.36 -0.32
C LYS A 154 3.44 -15.05 0.34
N PHE A 155 2.50 -14.16 0.66
CA PHE A 155 2.77 -12.93 1.39
C PHE A 155 3.28 -13.21 2.81
N GLU A 156 2.64 -14.13 3.54
CA GLU A 156 3.05 -14.53 4.89
C GLU A 156 4.43 -15.19 4.91
N ASP A 157 4.66 -16.14 3.99
CA ASP A 157 5.96 -16.80 3.82
C ASP A 157 7.04 -15.76 3.51
N ALA A 158 6.79 -14.87 2.54
CA ALA A 158 7.74 -13.83 2.17
C ALA A 158 8.05 -12.89 3.35
N LYS A 159 7.04 -12.49 4.15
CA LYS A 159 7.27 -11.70 5.37
C LYS A 159 8.10 -12.46 6.41
N LEU A 160 7.82 -13.74 6.62
CA LEU A 160 8.55 -14.60 7.57
C LEU A 160 10.03 -14.70 7.21
N PHE A 161 10.33 -14.80 5.91
CA PHE A 161 11.71 -14.86 5.39
C PHE A 161 12.32 -13.48 5.09
N GLY A 162 11.66 -12.38 5.47
CA GLY A 162 12.15 -11.00 5.28
C GLY A 162 12.15 -10.50 3.83
N ASP A 163 11.48 -11.20 2.90
CA ASP A 163 11.33 -10.80 1.50
C ASP A 163 10.18 -9.81 1.33
N LEU A 164 10.46 -8.54 1.62
CA LEU A 164 9.46 -7.46 1.57
C LEU A 164 8.89 -7.24 0.16
N LEU A 165 9.62 -7.60 -0.90
CA LEU A 165 9.18 -7.38 -2.29
C LEU A 165 8.41 -8.55 -2.85
N GLY A 166 8.78 -9.78 -2.49
CA GLY A 166 7.92 -10.95 -2.67
C GLY A 166 6.61 -10.78 -1.90
N ALA A 167 6.67 -10.27 -0.67
CA ALA A 167 5.49 -9.92 0.12
C ALA A 167 4.64 -8.86 -0.61
N ARG A 168 5.25 -7.75 -1.06
CA ARG A 168 4.55 -6.73 -1.84
C ARG A 168 3.87 -7.29 -3.08
N ARG A 169 4.59 -8.04 -3.92
CA ARG A 169 4.04 -8.64 -5.14
C ARG A 169 2.86 -9.56 -4.83
N ALA A 170 3.00 -10.36 -3.77
CA ALA A 170 1.97 -11.30 -3.36
C ALA A 170 0.70 -10.58 -2.86
N ILE A 171 0.84 -9.56 -2.02
CA ILE A 171 -0.33 -8.82 -1.52
C ILE A 171 -0.99 -7.97 -2.61
N GLU A 172 -0.22 -7.34 -3.51
CA GLU A 172 -0.77 -6.65 -4.68
C GLU A 172 -1.53 -7.62 -5.60
N ALA A 173 -0.98 -8.81 -5.86
CA ALA A 173 -1.64 -9.82 -6.68
C ALA A 173 -2.95 -10.32 -6.03
N ALA A 174 -2.97 -10.50 -4.70
CA ALA A 174 -4.18 -10.85 -3.97
C ALA A 174 -5.26 -9.75 -4.05
N THR A 175 -4.87 -8.48 -3.94
CA THR A 175 -5.81 -7.34 -4.03
C THR A 175 -6.33 -7.07 -5.44
N LYS A 176 -5.63 -7.52 -6.49
CA LYS A 176 -6.06 -7.36 -7.90
C LYS A 176 -7.09 -8.39 -8.34
N LEU A 177 -7.32 -9.44 -7.55
CA LEU A 177 -8.39 -10.40 -7.81
C LEU A 177 -9.77 -9.74 -7.63
N PRO A 178 -10.82 -10.21 -8.33
CA PRO A 178 -12.16 -9.68 -8.19
C PRO A 178 -12.63 -9.63 -6.73
N ASP A 179 -13.38 -8.58 -6.40
CA ASP A 179 -14.02 -8.32 -5.11
C ASP A 179 -13.12 -8.61 -3.90
N PRO A 180 -11.97 -7.90 -3.76
CA PRO A 180 -11.06 -8.13 -2.65
C PRO A 180 -11.74 -7.76 -1.31
N PRO A 181 -11.65 -8.60 -0.25
CA PRO A 181 -12.19 -8.26 1.05
C PRO A 181 -11.57 -6.98 1.62
N LEU A 182 -12.36 -6.15 2.32
CA LEU A 182 -11.87 -4.90 2.92
C LEU A 182 -10.66 -5.14 3.83
N ALA A 183 -10.68 -6.20 4.64
CA ALA A 183 -9.56 -6.57 5.51
C ALA A 183 -8.25 -6.82 4.73
N LEU A 184 -8.33 -7.37 3.50
CA LEU A 184 -7.17 -7.57 2.64
C LEU A 184 -6.65 -6.23 2.08
N VAL A 185 -7.56 -5.32 1.73
CA VAL A 185 -7.20 -3.95 1.29
C VAL A 185 -6.54 -3.17 2.43
N GLU A 186 -7.09 -3.26 3.65
CA GLU A 186 -6.49 -2.64 4.84
C GLU A 186 -5.12 -3.22 5.19
N LEU A 187 -4.97 -4.55 5.05
CA LEU A 187 -3.69 -5.23 5.24
C LEU A 187 -2.67 -4.77 4.20
N HIS A 188 -3.07 -4.66 2.92
CA HIS A 188 -2.25 -4.07 1.85
C HIS A 188 -1.80 -2.67 2.23
N ASP A 189 -2.73 -1.76 2.55
CA ASP A 189 -2.39 -0.36 2.83
C ASP A 189 -1.49 -0.22 4.06
N THR A 190 -1.74 -1.02 5.09
CA THR A 190 -0.91 -1.05 6.29
C THR A 190 0.49 -1.58 5.99
N PHE A 191 0.59 -2.66 5.21
CA PHE A 191 1.87 -3.18 4.75
C PHE A 191 2.63 -2.16 3.91
N MET A 192 1.95 -1.50 2.96
CA MET A 192 2.54 -0.47 2.10
C MET A 192 3.00 0.76 2.87
N ARG A 193 2.29 1.17 3.94
CA ARG A 193 2.75 2.22 4.86
C ARG A 193 3.95 1.79 5.69
N SER A 194 4.08 0.50 6.00
CA SER A 194 5.22 -0.07 6.73
C SER A 194 6.44 -0.38 5.84
N MET A 195 6.26 -0.33 4.51
CA MET A 195 7.37 -0.49 3.58
C MET A 195 8.39 0.61 3.83
N PRO A 196 9.67 0.27 4.04
CA PRO A 196 10.66 1.28 4.35
C PRO A 196 10.82 2.25 3.17
N THR A 197 10.69 3.54 3.46
CA THR A 197 10.87 4.60 2.47
C THR A 197 12.24 5.22 2.68
N ASN A 198 13.17 4.88 1.79
CA ASN A 198 14.56 5.38 1.69
C ASN A 198 15.61 4.66 2.57
N HIS A 199 16.61 4.07 1.91
CA HIS A 199 17.79 3.51 2.56
C HIS A 199 19.07 4.10 1.95
N ASP A 200 20.00 4.49 2.81
CA ASP A 200 21.40 4.74 2.44
C ASP A 200 22.16 3.40 2.50
N VAL A 201 22.86 3.06 1.42
CA VAL A 201 23.69 1.84 1.34
C VAL A 201 25.16 2.24 1.55
N ARG A 202 25.81 1.60 2.52
CA ARG A 202 27.26 1.68 2.72
C ARG A 202 27.89 0.39 2.20
N LEU A 203 28.75 0.50 1.20
CA LEU A 203 29.52 -0.64 0.68
C LEU A 203 30.98 -0.50 1.13
N GLU A 204 31.49 -1.53 1.81
CA GLU A 204 32.90 -1.65 2.16
C GLU A 204 33.56 -2.64 1.20
N ILE A 205 34.50 -2.15 0.41
CA ILE A 205 35.23 -2.91 -0.62
C ILE A 205 36.71 -2.84 -0.26
N ASP A 206 37.37 -3.99 -0.22
CA ASP A 206 38.80 -4.07 0.05
C ASP A 206 39.62 -3.67 -1.20
N GLY A 207 40.42 -2.62 -1.07
CA GLY A 207 41.38 -2.17 -2.08
C GLY A 207 40.82 -1.26 -3.19
N TRP A 208 40.93 0.06 -2.96
CA TRP A 208 40.78 1.20 -3.89
C TRP A 208 39.34 1.55 -4.35
N GLY A 209 39.07 2.82 -4.68
CA GLY A 209 37.93 3.18 -5.54
C GLY A 209 37.48 4.64 -5.58
N ARG A 210 37.19 5.12 -6.80
CA ARG A 210 36.46 6.38 -7.10
C ARG A 210 35.00 6.25 -6.64
N ILE A 211 34.37 7.35 -6.18
CA ILE A 211 32.98 7.35 -5.67
C ILE A 211 32.05 8.10 -6.64
N ASN A 212 31.07 7.41 -7.22
CA ASN A 212 29.99 8.05 -7.96
C ASN A 212 28.90 8.52 -6.98
N LEU A 213 28.62 9.83 -6.97
CA LEU A 213 27.57 10.40 -6.13
C LEU A 213 26.41 10.90 -6.99
N LEU A 214 25.22 10.43 -6.64
CA LEU A 214 23.96 10.98 -7.10
C LEU A 214 23.28 11.55 -5.84
N PHE A 215 22.86 12.81 -5.86
CA PHE A 215 22.20 13.43 -4.70
C PHE A 215 20.97 14.20 -5.15
N GLY A 216 19.98 14.28 -4.26
CA GLY A 216 18.74 15.02 -4.49
C GLY A 216 18.99 16.52 -4.39
N ASP A 217 18.42 17.16 -3.37
CA ASP A 217 18.51 18.62 -3.23
C ASP A 217 19.83 19.08 -2.60
N TRP A 218 20.42 18.29 -1.71
CA TRP A 218 21.70 18.60 -1.08
C TRP A 218 22.40 17.36 -0.51
N LEU A 219 23.69 17.49 -0.22
CA LEU A 219 24.56 16.47 0.35
C LEU A 219 25.54 17.14 1.31
N THR A 220 25.87 16.52 2.45
CA THR A 220 26.89 17.04 3.38
C THR A 220 28.11 16.13 3.45
N VAL A 221 29.28 16.76 3.49
CA VAL A 221 30.58 16.11 3.70
C VAL A 221 31.15 16.61 5.02
N GLY A 222 31.67 15.70 5.84
CA GLY A 222 32.23 16.05 7.14
C GLY A 222 32.72 14.84 7.91
N ARG A 223 33.27 15.06 9.11
CA ARG A 223 33.82 13.98 9.94
C ARG A 223 32.78 13.30 10.84
N ALA A 224 31.62 13.92 11.03
CA ALA A 224 30.59 13.32 11.85
C ALA A 224 29.92 12.15 11.11
N GLU A 225 29.49 11.16 11.89
CA GLU A 225 28.84 9.96 11.36
C GLU A 225 27.47 10.25 10.71
N ASP A 226 26.89 11.42 10.99
CA ASP A 226 25.63 11.91 10.39
C ASP A 226 25.85 12.73 9.11
N ALA A 227 27.11 12.90 8.65
CA ALA A 227 27.39 13.49 7.35
C ALA A 227 27.21 12.46 6.24
N HIS A 228 26.52 12.83 5.15
CA HIS A 228 26.28 11.94 4.01
C HIS A 228 27.57 11.35 3.41
N ILE A 229 28.68 12.12 3.46
CA ILE A 229 30.02 11.59 3.24
C ILE A 229 30.82 11.83 4.51
N THR A 230 31.11 10.74 5.22
CA THR A 230 31.97 10.76 6.39
C THR A 230 33.44 10.69 5.97
N LEU A 231 34.22 11.73 6.25
CA LEU A 231 35.67 11.77 6.05
C LEU A 231 36.37 11.77 7.41
N LEU A 232 37.07 10.68 7.72
CA LEU A 232 37.76 10.52 9.01
C LEU A 232 39.12 11.25 9.07
N ALA A 233 39.48 12.00 8.04
CA ALA A 233 40.73 12.73 7.96
C ALA A 233 40.86 13.80 9.07
N GLN A 234 42.04 13.90 9.67
CA GLN A 234 42.35 14.94 10.63
C GLN A 234 42.28 16.32 9.97
N GLY A 235 41.57 17.25 10.61
CA GLY A 235 41.30 18.60 10.08
C GLY A 235 39.95 18.74 9.38
N VAL A 236 39.17 17.68 9.23
CA VAL A 236 37.79 17.76 8.75
C VAL A 236 36.82 18.08 9.92
N SER A 237 36.06 19.16 9.80
CA SER A 237 34.94 19.51 10.68
C SER A 237 33.81 18.48 10.65
N ARG A 238 33.05 18.36 11.74
CA ARG A 238 31.91 17.43 11.88
C ARG A 238 30.91 17.53 10.72
N ARG A 239 30.43 18.74 10.45
CA ARG A 239 29.73 19.12 9.21
C ARG A 239 30.62 20.16 8.56
N HIS A 240 31.26 19.81 7.45
CA HIS A 240 32.33 20.63 6.87
C HIS A 240 31.80 21.46 5.71
N VAL A 241 31.25 20.79 4.72
CA VAL A 241 30.78 21.39 3.48
C VAL A 241 29.49 20.74 3.04
N ARG A 242 28.63 21.50 2.38
CA ARG A 242 27.39 21.05 1.76
C ARG A 242 27.43 21.29 0.26
N LEU A 243 27.08 20.28 -0.52
CA LEU A 243 26.72 20.44 -1.93
C LEU A 243 25.22 20.68 -2.00
N VAL A 244 24.79 21.68 -2.76
CA VAL A 244 23.37 22.04 -2.93
C VAL A 244 23.05 22.08 -4.41
N ARG A 245 22.00 21.39 -4.81
CA ARG A 245 21.42 21.48 -6.16
C ARG A 245 20.29 22.50 -6.16
N THR A 246 20.31 23.36 -7.16
CA THR A 246 19.26 24.36 -7.42
C THR A 246 18.96 24.36 -8.91
N ASP A 247 17.93 25.09 -9.33
CA ASP A 247 17.62 25.27 -10.76
C ASP A 247 18.76 25.93 -11.54
N ALA A 248 19.63 26.69 -10.85
CA ALA A 248 20.81 27.33 -11.43
C ALA A 248 22.04 26.40 -11.51
N GLY A 249 21.97 25.19 -10.96
CA GLY A 249 23.06 24.21 -10.94
C GLY A 249 23.46 23.75 -9.55
N VAL A 250 24.66 23.16 -9.46
CA VAL A 250 25.23 22.63 -8.21
C VAL A 250 26.18 23.64 -7.59
N PHE A 251 26.09 23.81 -6.27
CA PHE A 251 26.90 24.75 -5.50
C PHE A 251 27.54 24.06 -4.30
N VAL A 252 28.67 24.61 -3.86
CA VAL A 252 29.42 24.24 -2.66
C VAL A 252 29.21 25.31 -1.59
N GLU A 253 28.92 24.91 -0.37
CA GLU A 253 28.69 25.80 0.76
C GLU A 253 29.48 25.31 1.97
N ASP A 254 30.48 26.08 2.41
CA ASP A 254 31.20 25.80 3.66
C ASP A 254 30.27 26.01 4.86
N LEU A 255 30.26 25.07 5.79
CA LEU A 255 29.36 25.08 6.96
C LEU A 255 30.02 25.66 8.21
N GLY A 256 30.93 26.63 8.03
CA GLY A 256 31.72 27.20 9.11
C GLY A 256 32.82 26.24 9.56
N SER A 257 33.51 25.64 8.61
CA SER A 257 34.55 24.66 8.89
C SER A 257 35.77 25.31 9.57
N LYS A 258 36.48 24.55 10.42
CA LYS A 258 37.63 25.08 11.19
C LYS A 258 38.81 25.44 10.27
N HIS A 259 38.97 24.72 9.17
CA HIS A 259 40.12 24.81 8.29
C HIS A 259 39.77 25.31 6.89
N GLY A 260 38.51 25.66 6.65
CA GLY A 260 38.03 26.14 5.36
C GLY A 260 37.78 25.02 4.35
N THR A 261 36.92 25.36 3.39
CA THR A 261 36.71 24.62 2.15
C THR A 261 37.36 25.41 1.01
N ASP A 262 38.00 24.73 0.07
CA ASP A 262 38.54 25.34 -1.15
C ASP A 262 38.05 24.63 -2.42
N LEU A 263 37.86 25.37 -3.51
CA LEU A 263 37.62 24.84 -4.85
C LEU A 263 38.80 25.21 -5.73
N ASP A 264 39.50 24.19 -6.24
CA ASP A 264 40.72 24.32 -7.03
C ASP A 264 41.79 25.22 -6.37
N GLY A 265 41.83 25.21 -5.03
CA GLY A 265 42.77 25.99 -4.21
C GLY A 265 42.29 27.40 -3.85
N GLU A 266 41.13 27.84 -4.33
CA GLU A 266 40.51 29.11 -3.95
C GLU A 266 39.48 28.90 -2.82
N GLY A 267 39.61 29.65 -1.72
CA GLY A 267 38.76 29.48 -0.55
C GLY A 267 37.29 29.82 -0.82
N CYS A 268 36.37 28.96 -0.36
CA CYS A 268 34.94 29.17 -0.45
C CYS A 268 34.42 29.83 0.84
N SER A 269 34.29 31.16 0.85
CA SER A 269 33.67 31.89 1.97
C SER A 269 32.15 32.04 1.84
N GLU A 270 31.61 31.89 0.63
CA GLU A 270 30.19 31.95 0.30
C GLU A 270 29.80 30.76 -0.60
N ARG A 271 28.50 30.64 -0.89
CA ARG A 271 27.99 29.60 -1.79
C ARG A 271 28.60 29.75 -3.19
N THR A 272 29.44 28.80 -3.57
CA THR A 272 30.27 28.86 -4.79
C THR A 272 29.80 27.82 -5.81
N PRO A 273 29.59 28.17 -7.10
CA PRO A 273 29.13 27.21 -8.11
C PRO A 273 30.18 26.12 -8.38
N LEU A 274 29.73 24.87 -8.47
CA LEU A 274 30.57 23.72 -8.78
C LEU A 274 30.70 23.56 -10.31
N ALA A 275 31.95 23.63 -10.80
CA ALA A 275 32.26 23.48 -12.22
C ALA A 275 31.95 22.06 -12.75
N LYS A 276 32.15 21.84 -14.05
CA LYS A 276 31.98 20.50 -14.66
C LYS A 276 33.03 19.51 -14.15
N LYS A 277 34.20 19.97 -13.72
CA LYS A 277 35.24 19.16 -13.09
C LYS A 277 36.17 20.07 -12.29
N GLY A 278 36.85 19.54 -11.30
CA GLY A 278 37.77 20.31 -10.45
C GLY A 278 38.19 19.52 -9.22
N THR A 279 38.72 20.20 -8.22
CA THR A 279 39.12 19.62 -6.93
C THR A 279 38.48 20.39 -5.79
N LEU A 280 37.79 19.68 -4.90
CA LEU A 280 37.23 20.22 -3.67
C LEU A 280 38.15 19.87 -2.49
N GLY A 281 38.75 20.88 -1.89
CA GLY A 281 39.49 20.79 -0.64
C GLY A 281 38.57 20.84 0.56
N VAL A 282 38.68 19.82 1.42
CA VAL A 282 37.91 19.71 2.68
C VAL A 282 38.90 19.69 3.84
N GLY A 283 39.24 20.88 4.34
CA GLY A 283 40.34 21.05 5.29
C GLY A 283 41.72 20.78 4.68
N PRO A 284 42.77 20.59 5.52
CA PRO A 284 44.15 20.63 5.06
C PRO A 284 44.61 19.35 4.35
N ASN A 285 43.99 18.20 4.68
CA ASN A 285 44.51 16.88 4.31
C ASN A 285 43.55 16.08 3.43
N CYS A 286 42.45 16.67 2.96
CA CYS A 286 41.50 15.98 2.11
C CYS A 286 41.26 16.76 0.81
N ARG A 287 41.47 16.08 -0.32
CA ARG A 287 41.24 16.60 -1.66
C ARG A 287 40.35 15.61 -2.41
N LEU A 288 39.23 16.12 -2.90
CA LEU A 288 38.25 15.36 -3.66
C LEU A 288 38.26 15.87 -5.10
N ARG A 289 38.82 15.10 -6.04
CA ARG A 289 38.62 15.45 -7.46
C ARG A 289 37.17 15.18 -7.82
N PHE A 290 36.52 16.05 -8.57
CA PHE A 290 35.15 15.85 -9.00
C PHE A 290 35.00 16.02 -10.51
N GLU A 291 34.03 15.31 -11.08
CA GLU A 291 33.56 15.46 -12.45
C GLU A 291 32.02 15.37 -12.45
N ARG A 292 31.36 16.47 -12.77
CA ARG A 292 29.91 16.64 -12.85
C ARG A 292 29.42 16.29 -14.25
N GLN A 293 28.49 15.35 -14.32
CA GLN A 293 27.64 15.07 -15.48
C GLN A 293 26.27 15.72 -15.30
N GLU A 294 25.42 15.64 -16.33
CA GLU A 294 24.07 16.25 -16.29
C GLU A 294 23.17 15.61 -15.22
N THR A 295 23.38 14.34 -14.90
CA THR A 295 22.54 13.58 -13.97
C THR A 295 23.24 13.17 -12.67
N TRP A 296 24.58 13.21 -12.58
CA TRP A 296 25.34 12.76 -11.40
C TRP A 296 26.69 13.49 -11.29
N THR A 297 27.37 13.39 -10.14
CA THR A 297 28.74 13.90 -9.96
C THR A 297 29.67 12.82 -9.43
N LEU A 298 30.73 12.50 -10.15
CA LEU A 298 31.76 11.56 -9.71
C LEU A 298 32.78 12.30 -8.85
N PHE A 299 33.06 11.79 -7.65
CA PHE A 299 34.14 12.26 -6.79
C PHE A 299 35.21 11.16 -6.65
N THR A 300 36.46 11.48 -6.97
CA THR A 300 37.63 10.63 -6.71
C THR A 300 38.34 11.14 -5.46
N LEU A 301 38.35 10.32 -4.41
CA LEU A 301 39.10 10.58 -3.18
C LEU A 301 40.56 10.15 -3.35
N GLU A 302 41.48 11.04 -3.02
CA GLU A 302 42.90 10.68 -2.86
C GLU A 302 43.24 10.65 -1.37
N GLY A 303 43.79 9.53 -0.89
CA GLY A 303 44.47 9.44 0.42
C GLY A 303 43.59 9.24 1.67
N VAL A 304 42.40 8.64 1.56
CA VAL A 304 41.56 8.31 2.73
C VAL A 304 41.20 6.82 2.72
N GLU A 305 41.30 6.16 3.88
CA GLU A 305 40.83 4.79 4.08
C GLU A 305 39.29 4.75 4.22
N ASN A 306 38.68 3.91 3.38
CA ASN A 306 37.37 3.25 3.46
C ASN A 306 36.10 4.11 3.64
N THR A 307 35.26 4.14 2.59
CA THR A 307 33.78 3.93 2.59
C THR A 307 33.19 4.41 1.25
N LEU A 308 32.39 3.57 0.58
CA LEU A 308 31.54 4.00 -0.54
C LEU A 308 30.12 4.36 -0.04
N PHE A 309 29.67 5.57 -0.35
CA PHE A 309 28.30 6.04 -0.09
C PHE A 309 27.53 6.09 -1.40
N VAL A 310 26.36 5.44 -1.45
CA VAL A 310 25.45 5.49 -2.58
C VAL A 310 24.17 6.20 -2.14
N TRP A 311 23.85 7.31 -2.81
CA TRP A 311 22.59 8.02 -2.69
C TRP A 311 21.96 8.10 -4.08
N GLY A 312 20.64 7.92 -4.21
CA GLY A 312 19.92 7.93 -5.50
C GLY A 312 19.21 6.61 -5.83
N ASP A 313 18.57 6.55 -7.01
CA ASP A 313 17.70 5.44 -7.44
C ASP A 313 18.41 4.38 -8.31
N ARG A 314 19.66 4.62 -8.72
CA ARG A 314 20.52 3.63 -9.37
C ARG A 314 21.98 3.82 -8.98
N TRP A 315 22.71 2.71 -8.98
CA TRP A 315 24.14 2.58 -8.77
C TRP A 315 24.71 1.59 -9.76
N SER A 316 25.94 1.83 -10.22
CA SER A 316 26.71 0.86 -10.99
C SER A 316 28.19 1.05 -10.71
N SER A 317 28.91 -0.04 -10.43
CA SER A 317 30.37 -0.02 -10.33
C SER A 317 31.02 -0.23 -11.70
N SER A 318 32.07 0.56 -11.98
CA SER A 318 32.93 0.37 -13.17
C SER A 318 34.23 -0.40 -12.86
N GLU A 319 34.54 -0.61 -11.57
CA GLU A 319 35.76 -1.29 -11.10
C GLU A 319 35.48 -2.71 -10.58
N LEU A 320 34.20 -3.04 -10.36
CA LEU A 320 33.69 -4.40 -10.23
C LEU A 320 33.03 -4.83 -11.55
N PRO A 321 32.99 -6.12 -11.86
CA PRO A 321 32.24 -6.63 -13.00
C PRO A 321 30.77 -6.25 -12.90
N ALA A 322 30.39 -5.17 -13.60
CA ALA A 322 29.05 -4.65 -13.87
C ALA A 322 27.95 -4.87 -12.81
N ILE A 323 28.30 -4.86 -11.52
CA ILE A 323 27.30 -4.94 -10.47
C ILE A 323 26.59 -3.59 -10.44
N SER A 324 25.33 -3.61 -10.82
CA SER A 324 24.39 -2.50 -10.70
C SER A 324 23.40 -2.79 -9.58
N ALA A 325 22.97 -1.73 -8.92
CA ALA A 325 21.86 -1.79 -8.00
C ALA A 325 20.88 -0.66 -8.33
N PHE A 326 19.60 -0.86 -8.09
CA PHE A 326 18.58 0.15 -8.30
C PHE A 326 17.61 0.18 -7.14
N VAL A 327 17.04 1.35 -6.87
CA VAL A 327 15.94 1.51 -5.96
C VAL A 327 14.67 1.32 -6.76
N GLN A 328 13.87 0.33 -6.36
CA GLN A 328 12.49 0.25 -6.77
C GLN A 328 11.66 0.24 -5.51
N GLU A 329 10.75 1.20 -5.41
CA GLU A 329 9.74 1.24 -4.34
C GLU A 329 10.32 1.34 -2.92
N GLY A 330 11.44 2.07 -2.77
CA GLY A 330 12.10 2.30 -1.48
C GLY A 330 13.11 1.23 -1.06
N CYS A 331 13.19 0.14 -1.82
CA CYS A 331 14.09 -0.98 -1.58
C CYS A 331 15.22 -1.00 -2.62
N TRP A 332 16.44 -1.31 -2.17
CA TRP A 332 17.57 -1.53 -3.07
C TRP A 332 17.57 -2.96 -3.61
N PHE A 333 17.72 -3.07 -4.92
CA PHE A 333 17.85 -4.32 -5.65
C PHE A 333 19.20 -4.37 -6.33
N LEU A 334 19.87 -5.51 -6.25
CA LEU A 334 21.06 -5.83 -7.02
C LEU A 334 20.62 -6.43 -8.36
N GLU A 335 21.09 -5.91 -9.48
CA GLU A 335 20.84 -6.51 -10.79
C GLU A 335 21.64 -7.82 -10.93
N PRO A 336 21.02 -8.86 -11.52
CA PRO A 336 21.69 -10.13 -11.72
C PRO A 336 22.87 -9.94 -12.67
N THR A 337 24.05 -10.29 -12.17
CA THR A 337 25.30 -10.19 -12.92
C THR A 337 25.94 -11.56 -12.97
N ARG A 338 26.41 -11.98 -14.15
CA ARG A 338 26.97 -13.32 -14.34
C ARG A 338 28.18 -13.54 -13.42
N GLY A 339 28.07 -14.53 -12.52
CA GLY A 339 29.13 -14.86 -11.57
C GLY A 339 29.07 -14.08 -10.26
N LEU A 340 27.95 -13.40 -10.01
CA LEU A 340 27.60 -12.79 -8.73
C LEU A 340 26.88 -13.81 -7.84
N PHE A 341 27.31 -13.86 -6.59
CA PHE A 341 26.74 -14.67 -5.54
C PHE A 341 26.36 -13.77 -4.37
N ALA A 342 25.26 -14.05 -3.69
CA ALA A 342 24.86 -13.42 -2.44
C ALA A 342 24.72 -14.51 -1.38
N ASP A 343 25.48 -14.38 -0.29
CA ASP A 343 25.58 -15.38 0.79
C ASP A 343 25.87 -16.81 0.29
N GLY A 344 26.52 -16.93 -0.87
CA GLY A 344 26.87 -18.20 -1.53
C GLY A 344 25.91 -18.65 -2.63
N ASP A 345 24.73 -18.03 -2.74
CA ASP A 345 23.72 -18.36 -3.76
C ASP A 345 23.87 -17.50 -5.01
N VAL A 346 23.61 -18.08 -6.19
CA VAL A 346 23.72 -17.36 -7.48
C VAL A 346 22.64 -16.29 -7.59
N VAL A 347 23.04 -15.07 -7.99
CA VAL A 347 22.10 -13.98 -8.26
C VAL A 347 21.73 -13.97 -9.75
N ASP A 348 20.67 -14.69 -10.11
CA ASP A 348 20.17 -14.83 -11.49
C ASP A 348 18.96 -13.94 -11.82
N SER A 349 18.40 -13.29 -10.80
CA SER A 349 17.31 -12.32 -10.87
C SER A 349 17.57 -11.14 -9.92
N PRO A 350 16.88 -9.99 -10.08
CA PRO A 350 17.09 -8.85 -9.20
C PRO A 350 16.90 -9.19 -7.72
N LEU A 351 17.96 -9.05 -6.91
CA LEU A 351 18.00 -9.46 -5.51
C LEU A 351 17.81 -8.27 -4.58
N LEU A 352 16.85 -8.35 -3.67
CA LEU A 352 16.71 -7.37 -2.58
C LEU A 352 17.98 -7.35 -1.70
N LEU A 353 18.66 -6.22 -1.64
CA LEU A 353 19.77 -6.01 -0.71
C LEU A 353 19.23 -5.85 0.71
N ARG A 354 19.80 -6.63 1.64
CA ARG A 354 19.51 -6.57 3.08
C ARG A 354 20.80 -6.26 3.85
N ASP A 355 20.63 -5.80 5.08
CA ASP A 355 21.77 -5.56 5.97
C ASP A 355 22.49 -6.88 6.26
N GLY A 356 23.82 -6.86 6.18
CA GLY A 356 24.67 -8.03 6.45
C GLY A 356 24.84 -9.03 5.29
N VAL A 357 24.25 -8.78 4.13
CA VAL A 357 24.42 -9.64 2.94
C VAL A 357 25.87 -9.57 2.45
N THR A 358 26.45 -10.75 2.19
CA THR A 358 27.80 -10.90 1.65
C THR A 358 27.73 -11.16 0.15
N LEU A 359 28.14 -10.20 -0.67
CA LEU A 359 28.20 -10.36 -2.12
C LEU A 359 29.58 -10.86 -2.52
N THR A 360 29.64 -11.92 -3.32
CA THR A 360 30.88 -12.48 -3.85
C THR A 360 30.81 -12.50 -5.36
N HIS A 361 31.82 -11.96 -6.04
CA HIS A 361 31.87 -11.99 -7.50
C HIS A 361 33.18 -12.57 -8.03
N GLY A 362 33.05 -13.53 -8.96
CA GLY A 362 34.17 -14.16 -9.68
C GLY A 362 34.65 -15.48 -9.08
N GLY A 363 35.52 -16.19 -9.82
CA GLY A 363 36.23 -17.37 -9.32
C GLY A 363 37.41 -17.00 -8.41
N PRO A 364 38.01 -17.96 -7.68
CA PRO A 364 39.05 -17.67 -6.69
C PRO A 364 40.30 -16.99 -7.30
N PRO A 365 40.82 -15.91 -6.67
CA PRO A 365 40.31 -15.27 -5.45
C PRO A 365 39.10 -14.38 -5.75
N ALA A 366 37.95 -14.72 -5.16
CA ALA A 366 36.72 -13.97 -5.35
C ALA A 366 36.76 -12.68 -4.53
N ARG A 367 36.23 -11.59 -5.09
CA ARG A 367 36.06 -10.34 -4.33
C ARG A 367 34.78 -10.44 -3.52
N THR A 368 34.89 -10.20 -2.22
CA THR A 368 33.77 -10.23 -1.28
C THR A 368 33.46 -8.82 -0.79
N ILE A 369 32.18 -8.46 -0.78
CA ILE A 369 31.66 -7.16 -0.37
C ILE A 369 30.65 -7.42 0.75
N LEU A 370 30.84 -6.76 1.88
CA LEU A 370 29.84 -6.75 2.95
C LEU A 370 28.91 -5.56 2.73
N CYS A 371 27.61 -5.84 2.61
CA CYS A 371 26.59 -4.80 2.51
C CYS A 371 26.16 -4.40 3.92
N THR A 372 26.27 -3.10 4.25
CA THR A 372 25.70 -2.57 5.49
C THR A 372 24.62 -1.54 5.14
N LEU A 373 23.37 -1.81 5.54
CA LEU A 373 22.25 -0.91 5.39
C LEU A 373 22.02 -0.18 6.72
N ARG A 374 21.96 1.15 6.69
CA ARG A 374 21.58 1.92 7.87
C ARG A 374 20.28 2.68 7.63
N PRO A 375 19.36 2.71 8.61
CA PRO A 375 18.23 3.63 8.57
C PRO A 375 18.73 5.08 8.63
N ARG A 376 18.00 6.00 7.99
CA ARG A 376 18.37 7.41 7.94
C ARG A 376 18.55 8.00 9.34
N PRO A 377 19.64 8.74 9.60
CA PRO A 377 19.74 9.58 10.78
C PRO A 377 19.01 10.91 10.54
N ASN A 378 17.66 10.87 10.56
CA ASN A 378 16.73 11.95 10.96
C ASN A 378 15.34 11.78 10.30
N ASP A 379 14.43 11.10 11.00
CA ASP A 379 13.04 11.53 11.11
C ASP A 379 12.81 11.94 12.57
N ARG A 380 13.23 13.16 12.90
CA ARG A 380 12.70 13.92 14.02
C ARG A 380 12.37 15.32 13.53
N ALA A 381 11.16 15.47 13.00
CA ALA A 381 10.24 16.58 13.27
C ALA A 381 8.85 16.16 12.78
#